data_AF-A0A938BP49-F1
#
_entry.id   AF-A0A938BP49-F1
#
_cell.length_a   1.000
_cell.length_b   1.000
_cell.length_c   1.000
_cell.angle_alpha   90.00
_cell.angle_beta   90.00
_cell.angle_gamma   90.00
#
_symmetry.space_group_name_H-M   'P 1'
#
loop_
_entity.id
_entity.type
_entity.pdbx_description
1 polymer ?
#
loop_
_entity_poly.entity_id
_entity_poly.type
_entity_poly.pdbx_seq_one_letter_code
_entity_poly.pdbx_strand_id
1 'polypeptide(L)'
;MIDLEMPAHFGLHDGVEGVHLARELRRRLGRDLPVLLLTRSEPSEIAPEHLAQVQAVFRKPLHAGELASRLAALLSPSGRLAGSPR
;
A
#
# COMPACT_ATOMS: atom_id res chain seq x y z
N MET A 1 8.73 -12.12 -13.92
CA MET A 1 7.85 -12.85 -13.00
C MET A 1 8.47 -12.73 -11.62
N ILE A 2 7.86 -11.96 -10.71
CA ILE A 2 8.38 -11.84 -9.34
C ILE A 2 7.87 -13.07 -8.60
N ASP A 3 8.77 -13.99 -8.25
CA ASP A 3 8.43 -15.16 -7.46
C ASP A 3 8.40 -14.74 -5.98
N LEU A 4 7.19 -14.41 -5.50
CA LEU A 4 6.97 -14.09 -4.10
C LEU A 4 6.57 -15.38 -3.39
N GLU A 5 7.56 -16.13 -2.92
CA GLU A 5 7.30 -17.14 -1.90
C GLU A 5 6.79 -16.42 -0.64
N MET A 6 5.48 -16.43 -0.47
CA MET A 6 4.83 -15.91 0.72
C MET A 6 5.04 -16.91 1.87
N PRO A 7 5.61 -16.48 3.01
CA PRO A 7 5.72 -17.37 4.15
C PRO A 7 4.34 -17.85 4.57
N ALA A 8 4.20 -19.15 4.86
CA ALA A 8 2.95 -19.84 5.20
C ALA A 8 2.25 -19.33 6.48
N HIS A 9 2.77 -18.28 7.11
CA HIS A 9 2.27 -17.70 8.36
C HIS A 9 1.59 -16.34 8.19
N PHE A 10 1.40 -15.84 6.96
CA PHE A 10 0.49 -14.73 6.68
C PHE A 10 -0.95 -15.26 6.65
N GLY A 11 -1.50 -15.52 7.83
CA GLY A 11 -2.85 -16.04 7.99
C GLY A 11 -3.82 -14.89 8.19
N LEU A 12 -4.54 -14.51 7.12
CA LEU A 12 -5.67 -13.58 6.91
C LEU A 12 -6.39 -12.90 8.11
N HIS A 13 -5.68 -12.53 9.17
CA HIS A 13 -6.22 -12.02 10.42
C HIS A 13 -5.62 -10.63 10.65
N ASP A 14 -6.49 -9.64 10.43
CA ASP A 14 -6.32 -8.22 10.73
C ASP A 14 -5.27 -7.45 9.89
N GLY A 15 -5.58 -6.19 9.56
CA GLY A 15 -4.85 -5.36 8.60
C GLY A 15 -3.36 -5.11 8.88
N VAL A 16 -2.86 -5.59 10.01
CA VAL A 16 -1.45 -5.61 10.43
C VAL A 16 -0.60 -6.43 9.46
N GLU A 17 -1.13 -7.53 8.91
CA GLU A 17 -0.41 -8.40 7.97
C GLU A 17 -0.09 -7.72 6.63
N GLY A 18 -1.04 -6.97 6.07
CA GLY A 18 -0.84 -6.29 4.77
C GLY A 18 0.30 -5.28 4.81
N VAL A 19 0.50 -4.62 5.95
CA VAL A 19 1.56 -3.63 6.15
C VAL A 19 2.92 -4.30 6.36
N HIS A 20 2.96 -5.41 7.10
CA HIS A 20 4.18 -6.20 7.22
C HIS A 20 4.64 -6.76 5.88
N LEU A 21 3.71 -7.24 5.05
CA LEU A 21 4.00 -7.67 3.68
C LEU A 21 4.54 -6.51 2.85
N ALA A 22 3.91 -5.34 2.89
CA ALA A 22 4.41 -4.15 2.19
C ALA A 22 5.85 -3.80 2.55
N ARG A 23 6.19 -3.88 3.85
CA ARG A 23 7.54 -3.63 4.34
C ARG A 23 8.54 -4.66 3.80
N GLU A 24 8.18 -5.93 3.79
CA GLU A 24 9.04 -7.00 3.26
C GLU A 24 9.22 -6.87 1.75
N LEU A 25 8.16 -6.55 1.00
CA LEU A 25 8.25 -6.29 -0.44
C LEU A 25 9.21 -5.13 -0.74
N ARG A 26 9.14 -4.03 0.02
CA ARG A 26 10.09 -2.92 -0.14
C ARG A 26 11.53 -3.30 0.20
N ARG A 27 11.75 -4.18 1.18
CA ARG A 27 13.09 -4.69 1.49
C ARG A 27 13.68 -5.52 0.35
N ARG A 28 12.85 -6.35 -0.31
CA ARG A 28 13.31 -7.25 -1.38
C ARG A 28 13.40 -6.58 -2.74
N LEU A 29 12.42 -5.73 -3.07
CA LEU A 29 12.21 -5.19 -4.42
C LEU A 29 12.65 -3.72 -4.56
N GLY A 30 12.98 -3.06 -3.45
CA GLY A 30 13.41 -1.66 -3.40
C GLY A 30 12.38 -0.73 -2.76
N ARG A 31 12.88 0.38 -2.19
CA ARG A 31 12.07 1.34 -1.43
C ARG A 31 11.06 2.10 -2.30
N ASP A 32 11.32 2.18 -3.60
CA ASP A 32 10.49 2.90 -4.56
C ASP A 32 9.26 2.10 -5.02
N LEU A 33 9.07 0.87 -4.53
CA LEU A 33 7.88 0.08 -4.84
C LEU A 33 6.62 0.78 -4.31
N PRO A 34 5.70 1.22 -5.19
CA PRO A 34 4.44 1.79 -4.77
C PRO A 34 3.58 0.71 -4.09
N VAL A 35 3.06 1.02 -2.91
CA VAL A 35 2.21 0.13 -2.14
C VAL A 35 0.89 0.83 -1.88
N LEU A 36 -0.22 0.16 -2.18
CA LEU A 36 -1.57 0.63 -1.92
C LEU A 36 -2.24 -0.30 -0.92
N LEU A 37 -2.86 0.25 0.12
CA LEU A 37 -3.59 -0.53 1.13
C LEU A 37 -5.06 -0.59 0.78
N LEU A 38 -5.63 -1.79 0.77
CA LEU A 38 -7.07 -2.02 0.56
C LEU A 38 -7.68 -2.56 1.86
N THR A 39 -8.49 -1.76 2.55
CA THR A 39 -8.99 -2.07 3.89
C THR A 39 -10.51 -1.97 3.99
N ARG A 40 -11.15 -2.63 4.96
CA ARG A 40 -12.55 -2.35 5.35
C ARG A 40 -12.64 -1.30 6.46
N SER A 41 -11.56 -1.11 7.20
CA SER A 41 -11.44 -0.16 8.30
C SER A 41 -11.37 1.28 7.83
N GLU A 42 -11.76 2.21 8.69
CA GLU A 42 -11.51 3.63 8.43
C GLU A 42 -10.00 3.93 8.56
N PRO A 43 -9.44 4.89 7.79
CA PRO A 43 -8.03 5.25 7.92
C PRO A 43 -7.63 5.66 9.34
N SER A 44 -8.55 6.27 10.11
CA SER A 44 -8.33 6.65 11.51
C SER A 44 -8.12 5.46 12.45
N GLU A 45 -8.53 4.26 12.05
CA GLU A 45 -8.36 3.03 12.83
C GLU A 45 -7.01 2.35 12.56
N ILE A 46 -6.26 2.85 11.57
CA ILE A 46 -4.96 2.31 11.19
C ILE A 46 -3.89 3.14 11.88
N ALA A 47 -2.94 2.46 12.51
CA ALA A 47 -1.82 3.09 13.16
C ALA A 47 -1.06 4.05 12.19
N PRO A 48 -0.76 5.30 12.58
CA PRO A 48 -0.13 6.28 11.69
C PRO A 48 1.18 5.79 11.04
N GLU A 49 1.96 5.01 11.75
CA GLU A 49 3.20 4.39 11.27
C GLU A 49 2.98 3.37 10.14
N HIS A 50 1.79 2.79 10.06
CA HIS A 50 1.40 1.90 8.98
C HIS A 50 0.91 2.69 7.77
N LEU A 51 0.18 3.79 7.99
CA LEU A 51 -0.24 4.70 6.93
C LEU A 51 0.96 5.35 6.23
N ALA A 52 2.00 5.72 6.99
CA ALA A 52 3.23 6.28 6.44
C ALA A 52 4.00 5.31 5.52
N GLN A 53 3.71 4.01 5.60
CA GLN A 53 4.35 2.99 4.76
C GLN A 53 3.59 2.72 3.46
N VAL A 54 2.45 3.36 3.20
CA VAL A 54 1.67 3.14 1.99
C VAL A 54 1.44 4.46 1.25
N GLN A 55 1.30 4.37 -0.07
CA GLN A 55 1.14 5.54 -0.93
C GLN A 55 -0.32 6.02 -0.97
N ALA A 56 -1.26 5.10 -0.81
CA ALA A 56 -2.66 5.41 -0.67
C ALA A 56 -3.41 4.29 0.06
N VAL A 57 -4.53 4.65 0.67
CA VAL A 57 -5.47 3.74 1.31
C VAL A 57 -6.81 3.80 0.60
N PHE A 58 -7.35 2.66 0.23
CA PHE A 58 -8.68 2.52 -0.34
C PHE A 58 -9.56 1.71 0.59
N ARG A 59 -10.77 2.22 0.82
CA ARG A 59 -11.77 1.52 1.61
C ARG A 59 -12.57 0.58 0.72
N LYS A 60 -12.83 -0.62 1.21
CA LYS A 60 -13.70 -1.61 0.59
C LYS A 60 -15.15 -1.31 1.02
N PRO A 61 -16.15 -1.55 0.16
CA PRO A 61 -16.02 -2.05 -1.22
C PRO A 61 -15.42 -1.01 -2.16
N LEU A 62 -14.63 -1.48 -3.13
CA LEU A 62 -14.00 -0.61 -4.13
C LEU A 62 -14.99 -0.30 -5.24
N HIS A 63 -15.27 0.97 -5.47
CA HIS A 63 -15.95 1.41 -6.68
C HIS A 63 -14.92 1.58 -7.80
N ALA A 64 -15.15 0.91 -8.94
CA ALA A 64 -14.20 0.89 -10.05
C ALA A 64 -13.84 2.30 -10.56
N GLY A 65 -14.80 3.21 -10.62
CA GLY A 65 -14.56 4.61 -11.02
C GLY A 65 -13.66 5.37 -10.03
N GLU A 66 -13.88 5.20 -8.72
CA GLU A 66 -13.04 5.82 -7.69
C GLU A 66 -11.61 5.25 -7.73
N LEU A 67 -11.50 3.93 -7.86
CA LEU A 67 -10.21 3.25 -7.98
C LEU A 67 -9.44 3.75 -9.20
N ALA A 68 -10.07 3.77 -10.38
CA ALA A 68 -9.44 4.22 -11.61
C ALA A 68 -8.99 5.69 -11.53
N SER A 69 -9.84 6.57 -11.00
CA SER A 69 -9.53 7.99 -10.85
C SER A 69 -8.32 8.22 -9.93
N ARG A 70 -8.30 7.55 -8.78
CA ARG A 70 -7.22 7.69 -7.79
C ARG A 70 -5.92 7.03 -8.26
N LEU A 71 -5.99 5.89 -8.95
CA LEU A 71 -4.81 5.28 -9.57
C LEU A 71 -4.23 6.19 -10.67
N ALA A 72 -5.08 6.78 -11.51
CA ALA A 72 -4.63 7.74 -12.52
C ALA A 72 -3.92 8.96 -11.89
N ALA A 73 -4.45 9.48 -10.77
CA ALA A 73 -3.79 10.55 -10.02
C ALA A 73 -2.42 10.14 -9.47
N LEU A 74 -2.28 8.91 -8.94
CA LEU A 74 -1.02 8.39 -8.39
C LEU A 74 0.05 8.13 -9.47
N LEU A 75 -0.38 7.73 -10.67
CA LEU A 75 0.50 7.46 -11.80
C LEU A 75 0.82 8.72 -12.62
N SER A 76 0.10 9.82 -12.37
CA SER A 76 0.32 11.07 -13.09
C SER A 76 1.72 11.64 -12.76
N PRO A 77 2.49 12.12 -13.75
CA PRO A 77 3.85 12.64 -13.55
C PRO A 77 3.95 13.73 -12.49
N SER A 78 2.87 14.49 -12.30
CA SER A 78 2.71 15.56 -11.31
C SER A 78 2.52 15.07 -9.87
N GLY A 79 2.25 13.77 -9.67
CA GLY A 79 2.13 13.13 -8.36
C GLY A 79 3.45 12.59 -7.79
N ARG A 80 4.55 12.66 -8.55
CA ARG A 80 5.92 12.50 -8.02
C ARG A 80 6.35 13.76 -7.24
N LEU A 81 5.56 14.18 -6.27
CA LEU A 81 5.96 15.23 -5.34
C LEU A 81 6.80 14.63 -4.22
N ALA A 82 7.97 15.24 -4.07
CA ALA A 82 8.86 15.17 -2.92
C ALA A 82 9.54 13.81 -2.70
N GLY A 83 10.55 13.54 -3.54
CA GLY A 83 11.73 12.87 -3.04
C GLY A 83 12.13 13.51 -1.71
N SER A 84 12.14 12.69 -0.65
CA SER A 84 12.72 13.03 0.63
C SER A 84 14.12 13.61 0.40
N PRO A 85 14.49 14.75 1.00
CA PRO A 85 15.89 15.17 0.98
C PRO A 85 16.74 14.07 1.62
N ARG A 86 17.89 13.83 0.99
CA ARG A 86 18.93 12.89 1.44
C ARG A 86 19.43 13.21 2.84
#